data_AF-A0A1X0LEB2-F1
#
_entry.id   AF-A0A1X0LEB2-F1
#
_cell.length_a   1.000
_cell.length_b   1.000
_cell.length_c   1.000
_cell.angle_alpha   90.00
_cell.angle_beta   90.00
_cell.angle_gamma   90.00
#
_symmetry.space_group_name_H-M   'P 1'
#
loop_
_entity.id
_entity.type
_entity.pdbx_description
1 polymer ?
#
loop_
_entity_poly.entity_id
_entity_poly.type
_entity_poly.pdbx_seq_one_letter_code
_entity_poly.pdbx_strand_id
1 'polypeptide(L)'
;MPKIRSDAAQTGAITAVHRLPCGSDADARAAWVSKARCRDIDPEELFVRGAAQREAATICRNCPVILECAADALDNRVEYGIWGGMTERQRRALLKQHPEVKSWAAFIAARRNHRAAASGTGAASA
;
A
#
# COMPACT_ATOMS: atom_id res chain seq x y z
N MET A 1 -46.93 -52.99 8.38
CA MET A 1 -47.83 -51.92 7.90
C MET A 1 -47.44 -50.64 8.63
N PRO A 2 -47.24 -49.47 8.01
CA PRO A 2 -47.02 -49.08 6.59
C PRO A 2 -45.51 -48.83 6.32
N LYS A 3 -44.87 -49.22 5.21
CA LYS A 3 -45.05 -48.94 3.77
C LYS A 3 -44.52 -47.55 3.33
N ILE A 4 -43.31 -47.57 2.75
CA ILE A 4 -42.83 -46.85 1.52
C ILE A 4 -42.69 -45.31 1.64
N ARG A 5 -41.71 -44.58 1.05
CA ARG A 5 -40.84 -44.79 -0.13
C ARG A 5 -39.55 -43.96 -0.02
N SER A 6 -38.50 -44.46 -0.66
CA SER A 6 -37.32 -43.73 -1.14
C SER A 6 -37.70 -42.47 -1.91
N ASP A 7 -36.84 -41.44 -1.89
CA ASP A 7 -36.07 -41.09 -3.08
C ASP A 7 -35.03 -39.99 -2.87
N ALA A 8 -34.03 -40.05 -3.75
CA ALA A 8 -33.13 -38.98 -4.18
C ALA A 8 -31.93 -38.62 -3.28
N ALA A 9 -30.84 -39.31 -3.60
CA ALA A 9 -29.49 -38.75 -3.64
C ALA A 9 -29.46 -37.34 -4.25
N GLN A 10 -28.62 -36.47 -3.68
CA GLN A 10 -27.75 -35.53 -4.40
C GLN A 10 -26.78 -34.92 -3.38
N THR A 11 -25.52 -35.33 -3.40
CA THR A 11 -24.45 -34.55 -4.04
C THR A 11 -24.11 -33.29 -3.23
N GLY A 12 -23.17 -33.45 -2.31
CA GLY A 12 -22.43 -32.36 -1.70
C GLY A 12 -20.95 -32.67 -1.81
N ALA A 13 -20.41 -32.40 -2.99
CA ALA A 13 -19.03 -32.63 -3.35
C ALA A 13 -18.06 -31.97 -2.35
N ILE A 14 -17.05 -32.75 -1.99
CA ILE A 14 -15.68 -32.31 -1.75
C ILE A 14 -15.39 -30.93 -2.36
N THR A 15 -15.13 -29.91 -1.54
CA THR A 15 -14.03 -29.00 -1.86
C THR A 15 -13.39 -28.48 -0.59
N ALA A 16 -12.33 -29.16 -0.18
CA ALA A 16 -11.18 -28.47 0.36
C ALA A 16 -10.69 -27.47 -0.72
N VAL A 17 -11.23 -26.24 -0.71
CA VAL A 17 -10.65 -25.12 -1.46
C VAL A 17 -9.55 -24.49 -0.60
N HIS A 18 -8.35 -24.98 -0.85
CA HIS A 18 -7.06 -24.31 -0.69
C HIS A 18 -6.73 -23.60 0.63
N ARG A 19 -5.88 -24.28 1.40
CA ARG A 19 -4.61 -23.76 1.93
C ARG A 19 -4.17 -22.44 1.27
N LEU A 20 -4.24 -21.31 1.97
CA LEU A 20 -3.57 -20.07 1.58
C LEU A 20 -2.43 -19.76 2.56
N PRO A 21 -1.17 -19.90 2.12
CA PRO A 21 -0.10 -19.12 2.72
C PRO A 21 0.77 -18.55 1.60
N CYS A 22 0.50 -17.32 1.20
CA CYS A 22 1.47 -16.43 0.57
C CYS A 22 0.97 -15.01 0.86
N GLY A 23 1.80 -14.22 1.54
CA GLY A 23 1.43 -13.04 2.33
C GLY A 23 0.24 -12.24 1.79
N SER A 24 -0.73 -12.00 2.66
CA SER A 24 -1.83 -11.09 2.38
C SER A 24 -1.29 -9.68 2.08
N ASP A 25 -2.08 -8.83 1.42
CA ASP A 25 -1.71 -7.41 1.25
C ASP A 25 -1.35 -6.75 2.60
N ALA A 26 -1.94 -7.23 3.69
CA ALA A 26 -1.61 -6.82 5.05
C ALA A 26 -0.19 -7.24 5.49
N ASP A 27 0.27 -8.45 5.13
CA ASP A 27 1.64 -8.91 5.43
C ASP A 27 2.68 -8.13 4.62
N ALA A 28 2.40 -7.90 3.33
CA ALA A 28 3.23 -7.06 2.48
C ALA A 28 3.32 -5.63 3.03
N ARG A 29 2.18 -5.11 3.54
CA ARG A 29 2.12 -3.82 4.21
C ARG A 29 2.95 -3.79 5.49
N ALA A 30 2.76 -4.75 6.37
CA ALA A 30 3.53 -4.87 7.61
C ALA A 30 5.04 -4.95 7.34
N ALA A 31 5.47 -5.65 6.29
CA ALA A 31 6.87 -5.80 5.93
C ALA A 31 7.55 -4.48 5.55
N TRP A 32 6.92 -3.60 4.75
CA TRP A 32 7.52 -2.29 4.48
C TRP A 32 7.29 -1.32 5.62
N VAL A 33 6.13 -1.36 6.29
CA VAL A 33 5.86 -0.53 7.47
C VAL A 33 6.98 -0.76 8.47
N SER A 34 7.38 -2.02 8.74
CA SER A 34 8.49 -2.43 9.63
C SER A 34 9.82 -1.67 9.43
N LYS A 35 10.02 -1.05 8.27
CA LYS A 35 11.26 -0.31 7.93
C LYS A 35 11.09 1.21 8.03
N ALA A 36 9.90 1.70 8.38
CA ALA A 36 9.60 3.12 8.52
C ALA A 36 10.35 3.73 9.71
N ARG A 37 11.08 4.81 9.45
CA ARG A 37 11.82 5.57 10.48
C ARG A 37 10.90 6.23 11.51
N CYS A 38 9.69 6.60 11.10
CA CYS A 38 8.74 7.29 11.96
C CYS A 38 7.94 6.36 12.87
N ARG A 39 8.24 5.04 12.91
CA ARG A 39 7.54 4.12 13.83
C ARG A 39 7.73 4.52 15.29
N ASP A 40 8.96 4.91 15.66
CA ASP A 40 9.33 5.12 17.06
C ASP A 40 9.09 6.56 17.52
N ILE A 41 8.38 7.34 16.70
CA ILE A 41 8.01 8.75 16.98
C ILE A 41 6.57 8.76 17.47
N ASP A 42 6.26 9.71 18.36
CA ASP A 42 4.90 9.91 18.86
C ASP A 42 3.93 10.18 17.69
N PRO A 43 2.83 9.42 17.57
CA PRO A 43 1.78 9.70 16.60
C PRO A 43 1.29 11.15 16.62
N GLU A 44 1.24 11.81 17.78
CA GLU A 44 0.79 13.20 17.88
C GLU A 44 1.66 14.17 17.07
N GLU A 45 2.96 13.87 16.92
CA GLU A 45 3.87 14.66 16.08
C GLU A 45 3.62 14.47 14.57
N LEU A 46 3.07 13.32 14.17
CA LEU A 46 2.80 12.98 12.77
C LEU A 46 1.40 13.40 12.31
N PHE A 47 0.45 13.49 13.24
CA PHE A 47 -0.95 13.83 12.98
C PHE A 47 -1.31 15.29 13.31
N VAL A 48 -0.32 16.18 13.27
CA VAL A 48 -0.50 17.63 13.42
C VAL A 48 -1.32 18.26 12.28
N ARG A 49 -1.84 19.47 12.51
CA ARG A 49 -2.68 20.22 11.56
C ARG A 49 -2.01 21.49 11.05
N GLY A 50 -2.49 22.00 9.91
CA GLY A 50 -2.11 23.32 9.41
C GLY A 50 -0.63 23.44 9.07
N ALA A 51 0.02 24.51 9.52
CA ALA A 51 1.41 24.81 9.18
C ALA A 51 2.42 23.80 9.78
N ALA A 52 2.10 23.22 10.94
CA ALA A 52 2.95 22.24 11.63
C ALA A 52 3.17 20.97 10.79
N GLN A 53 2.27 20.65 9.85
CA GLN A 53 2.43 19.54 8.93
C GLN A 53 3.72 19.64 8.08
N ARG A 54 4.18 20.86 7.77
CA ARG A 54 5.42 21.04 7.00
C ARG A 54 6.67 20.65 7.78
N GLU A 55 6.66 20.92 9.08
CA GLU A 55 7.75 20.58 9.98
C GLU A 55 7.76 19.07 10.25
N ALA A 56 6.59 18.49 10.55
CA ALA A 56 6.44 17.04 10.69
C ALA A 56 6.83 16.28 9.41
N ALA A 57 6.56 16.82 8.22
CA ALA A 57 6.98 16.22 6.95
C ALA A 57 8.51 16.05 6.82
N THR A 58 9.30 16.81 7.59
CA THR A 58 10.76 16.69 7.57
C THR A 58 11.27 15.35 8.13
N ILE A 59 10.54 14.78 9.09
CA ILE A 59 10.79 13.46 9.68
C ILE A 59 10.90 12.39 8.59
N CYS A 60 10.07 12.49 7.56
CA CYS A 60 10.01 11.50 6.50
C CYS A 60 11.13 11.61 5.47
N ARG A 61 11.91 12.71 5.40
CA ARG A 61 12.82 13.03 4.26
C ARG A 61 13.80 11.91 3.87
N ASN A 62 14.25 11.11 4.84
CA ASN A 62 15.22 10.03 4.64
C ASN A 62 14.64 8.65 4.97
N CYS A 63 13.32 8.52 4.98
CA CYS A 63 12.66 7.26 5.27
C CYS A 63 12.77 6.33 4.04
N PRO A 64 13.29 5.09 4.18
CA PRO A 64 13.53 4.19 3.06
C PRO A 64 12.23 3.75 2.36
N VAL A 65 11.08 3.91 3.04
CA VAL A 65 9.76 3.51 2.57
C VAL A 65 8.85 4.70 2.23
N ILE A 66 9.44 5.86 1.90
CA ILE A 66 8.69 7.06 1.48
C ILE A 66 7.68 6.73 0.38
N LEU A 67 8.11 5.96 -0.62
CA LEU A 67 7.33 5.71 -1.83
C LEU A 67 6.17 4.77 -1.56
N GLU A 68 6.43 3.69 -0.82
CA GLU A 68 5.43 2.72 -0.38
C GLU A 68 4.40 3.40 0.54
N CYS A 69 4.86 4.21 1.49
CA CYS A 69 3.99 4.99 2.39
C CYS A 69 3.14 6.02 1.65
N ALA A 70 3.71 6.72 0.66
CA ALA A 70 2.96 7.66 -0.17
C ALA A 70 1.89 6.95 -1.01
N ALA A 71 2.23 5.82 -1.63
CA ALA A 71 1.29 5.01 -2.40
C ALA A 71 0.13 4.53 -1.52
N ASP A 72 0.41 3.94 -0.37
CA ASP A 72 -0.60 3.44 0.57
C ASP A 72 -1.57 4.56 0.99
N ALA A 73 -1.05 5.75 1.30
CA ALA A 73 -1.89 6.89 1.68
C ALA A 73 -2.76 7.43 0.54
N LEU A 74 -2.26 7.41 -0.70
CA LEU A 74 -2.99 7.87 -1.87
C LEU A 74 -4.07 6.86 -2.30
N ASP A 75 -3.74 5.57 -2.29
CA ASP A 75 -4.66 4.49 -2.62
C ASP A 75 -5.82 4.40 -1.59
N ASN A 76 -5.50 4.51 -0.30
CA ASN A 76 -6.51 4.51 0.76
C ASN A 76 -7.17 5.89 0.99
N ARG A 77 -6.79 6.92 0.22
CA ARG A 77 -7.29 8.31 0.35
C ARG A 77 -7.23 8.84 1.79
N VAL A 78 -6.13 8.60 2.48
CA VAL A 78 -5.99 8.96 3.90
C VAL A 78 -6.08 10.48 4.09
N GLU A 79 -7.07 10.88 4.90
CA GLU A 79 -7.49 12.28 5.04
C GLU A 79 -6.59 13.12 5.95
N TYR A 80 -5.85 12.52 6.89
CA TYR A 80 -5.12 13.26 7.91
C TYR A 80 -3.66 12.80 8.06
N GLY A 81 -2.85 13.64 8.69
CA GLY A 81 -1.45 13.36 9.03
C GLY A 81 -0.49 13.40 7.86
N ILE A 82 0.77 13.12 8.16
CA ILE A 82 1.89 13.07 7.21
C ILE A 82 2.12 11.65 6.72
N TRP A 83 2.22 11.51 5.40
CA TRP A 83 2.46 10.21 4.75
C TRP A 83 3.46 10.39 3.63
N GLY A 84 4.54 9.59 3.60
CA GLY A 84 5.58 9.65 2.57
C GLY A 84 6.21 11.04 2.39
N GLY A 85 6.28 11.85 3.45
CA GLY A 85 6.75 13.24 3.39
C GLY A 85 5.78 14.24 2.74
N MET A 86 4.54 13.82 2.50
CA MET A 86 3.49 14.67 1.95
C MET A 86 2.52 15.12 3.05
N THR A 87 2.22 16.42 3.03
CA THR A 87 1.11 17.00 3.77
C THR A 87 -0.22 16.58 3.18
N GLU A 88 -1.27 16.68 3.98
CA GLU A 88 -2.65 16.41 3.58
C GLU A 88 -3.07 17.21 2.33
N ARG A 89 -2.71 18.50 2.29
CA ARG A 89 -3.00 19.38 1.15
C ARG A 89 -2.30 18.92 -0.13
N GLN A 90 -1.05 18.46 -0.02
CA GLN A 90 -0.30 17.94 -1.18
C GLN A 90 -0.92 16.65 -1.71
N ARG A 91 -1.33 15.73 -0.83
CA ARG A 91 -2.00 14.49 -1.26
C ARG A 91 -3.31 14.78 -1.98
N ARG A 92 -4.16 15.66 -1.43
CA ARG A 92 -5.41 16.07 -2.08
C ARG A 92 -5.18 16.73 -3.45
N ALA A 93 -4.17 17.60 -3.55
CA ALA A 93 -3.83 18.22 -4.82
C ALA A 93 -3.41 17.17 -5.86
N LEU A 94 -2.61 16.19 -5.46
CA LEU A 94 -2.14 15.12 -6.34
C LEU A 94 -3.28 14.22 -6.82
N LEU A 95 -4.19 13.81 -5.91
CA LEU A 95 -5.39 13.03 -6.26
C LEU A 95 -6.33 13.79 -7.21
N LYS A 96 -6.40 15.13 -7.09
CA LYS A 96 -7.19 15.98 -8.00
C LYS A 96 -6.54 16.12 -9.37
N GLN A 97 -5.22 16.14 -9.44
CA GLN A 97 -4.47 16.26 -10.69
C GLN A 97 -4.44 14.95 -11.48
N HIS A 98 -4.52 13.81 -10.79
CA HIS A 98 -4.43 12.48 -11.38
C HIS A 98 -5.65 11.60 -11.06
N PRO A 99 -6.87 12.00 -11.47
CA PRO A 99 -8.08 11.21 -11.23
C PRO A 99 -8.07 9.86 -11.97
N GLU A 100 -7.23 9.70 -12.99
CA GLU A 100 -7.08 8.48 -13.80
C GLU A 100 -6.32 7.35 -13.10
N VAL A 101 -5.51 7.66 -12.09
CA VAL A 101 -4.66 6.67 -11.42
C VAL A 101 -5.49 5.86 -10.41
N LYS A 102 -5.71 4.59 -10.72
CA LYS A 102 -6.48 3.65 -9.88
C LYS A 102 -5.65 2.94 -8.80
N SER A 103 -4.34 2.81 -9.02
CA SER A 103 -3.40 2.25 -8.05
C SER A 103 -2.07 3.00 -8.11
N TRP A 104 -1.82 3.77 -7.07
CA TRP A 104 -0.59 4.51 -6.85
C TRP A 104 0.58 3.58 -6.55
N ALA A 105 0.34 2.48 -5.82
CA ALA A 105 1.35 1.44 -5.62
C ALA A 105 1.88 0.89 -6.95
N ALA A 106 0.98 0.52 -7.87
CA ALA A 106 1.35 0.03 -9.19
C ALA A 106 2.04 1.11 -10.04
N PHE A 107 1.50 2.34 -10.03
CA PHE A 107 2.07 3.47 -10.76
C PHE A 107 3.52 3.78 -10.34
N ILE A 108 3.77 3.83 -9.03
CA ILE A 108 5.12 4.11 -8.48
C ILE A 108 6.08 2.95 -8.79
N ALA A 109 5.63 1.70 -8.64
CA ALA A 109 6.43 0.52 -8.96
C ALA A 109 6.83 0.50 -10.45
N ALA A 110 5.88 0.76 -11.35
CA ALA A 110 6.15 0.84 -12.79
C ALA A 110 7.22 1.91 -13.10
N ARG A 111 7.09 3.12 -12.54
CA ARG A 111 8.08 4.19 -12.72
C ARG A 111 9.47 3.82 -12.20
N ARG A 112 9.54 3.12 -11.06
CA ARG A 112 10.82 2.63 -10.50
C ARG A 112 11.48 1.63 -11.44
N ASN A 113 10.71 0.70 -11.99
CA ASN A 113 11.21 -0.29 -12.94
C ASN A 113 11.73 0.35 -14.23
N HIS A 114 11.03 1.35 -14.78
CA HIS A 114 11.50 2.10 -15.93
C HIS A 114 12.81 2.85 -15.64
N ARG A 115 12.94 3.46 -14.46
CA ARG A 115 14.18 4.14 -14.07
C ARG A 115 15.34 3.16 -13.89
N ALA A 116 15.10 2.01 -13.26
CA ALA A 116 16.09 0.95 -13.08
C ALA A 116 16.57 0.39 -14.44
N ALA A 117 15.63 0.13 -15.36
CA ALA A 117 15.93 -0.32 -16.72
C ALA A 117 16.75 0.72 -17.50
N ALA A 118 16.41 2.01 -17.39
CA ALA A 118 17.16 3.09 -18.04
C ALA A 118 18.59 3.27 -17.46
N SER A 119 18.79 3.02 -16.16
CA SER A 119 20.13 3.07 -15.54
C SER A 119 21.01 1.85 -15.86
N GLY A 120 20.42 0.74 -16.29
CA GLY A 120 21.15 -0.49 -16.65
C GLY A 120 21.90 -0.42 -17.99
N THR A 121 21.62 0.57 -18.83
CA THR A 121 22.24 0.73 -20.16
C THR A 121 23.56 1.53 -20.11
N GLY A 122 24.06 1.89 -18.92
CA GLY A 122 25.18 2.82 -18.75
C GLY A 122 26.43 2.30 -18.03
N ALA A 123 26.63 0.99 -17.89
CA ALA A 123 27.82 0.43 -17.24
C ALA A 123 28.51 -0.64 -18.11
N ALA A 124 29.07 -0.20 -19.23
CA ALA A 124 30.14 -0.90 -19.93
C ALA A 124 31.04 0.15 -20.62
N SER A 125 32.08 0.62 -19.91
CA SER A 125 33.33 1.18 -20.45
C SER A 125 34.20 1.71 -19.29
N ALA A 126 35.22 0.94 -18.90
CA ALA A 126 36.58 1.35 -18.50
C ALA A 126 37.31 0.17 -17.87
#